data_AF-A0A8H3RLK4-F1
#
_entry.id   AF-A0A8H3RLK4-F1
#
_cell.length_a   1.000
_cell.length_b   1.000
_cell.length_c   1.000
_cell.angle_alpha   90.00
_cell.angle_beta   90.00
_cell.angle_gamma   90.00
#
_symmetry.space_group_name_H-M   'P 1'
#
loop_
_entity.id
_entity.type
_entity.pdbx_description
1 polymer ?
#
loop_
_entity_poly.entity_id
_entity_poly.type
_entity_poly.pdbx_seq_one_letter_code
_entity_poly.pdbx_strand_id
1 'polypeptide(L)'
;MPSKSSSQQSNSSRKSSCGGCCFSMRKLGFLAVFVAIFAALYSYLDARLEQFYIFNPEQLHDLSQRAVQAHGNDTRAMVDFIVAELDQKIPGNHLNKDEEWIFNNAGGAMGAMYIIHASITEYLIIFGTAIGTEGHTGRHTADDYFNILHGTQVAYVPGTFEPEVYPPGSVHHLRRGEVKQYKMEQSCFALEYARGWIPPMLFFGYADTFSSTLDFPTLAVIIRPKNRHKLCRACFLEVFETEVHETITSSSLFYPGERVAIGASGGKDSTVLASVLKTLNERYNYGLELCLLSIDEGIKGYRDDSLETVKRNAVQYDMPLEIVGYSELYGWTMDQVVEQVGKKGNCTYCGVFRRQALDRGAARLGIKHVVTGHNADDVAETVMMNLLRGDLPRLSRGTSIVTDSAASDIKRSKPLKYAYEKEIVLYAHHKKLDYFSTECIYSPEAFRGSARTLIKDLEKIRPSSILDIVKSGEDMAALVPLAVSSSGKKCGGTSAATATAEDDESAGGCGSQNGRSSGGEMAEMEKKLAEDDAAQSRETEIKLPVAPKRKSDKANNPKAIKSQTMGKCERCGYISSQKICKACMLLDGLNKNRPKTAIEVGVGIEDEESSSTLMRQMERAQLTTG
;
A
#
# COMPACT_ATOMS: atom_id res chain seq x y z
N MET A 1 -49.54 28.45 74.22
CA MET A 1 -48.54 28.21 75.28
C MET A 1 -48.09 26.77 75.15
N PRO A 2 -46.79 26.43 75.27
CA PRO A 2 -45.66 27.17 75.86
C PRO A 2 -44.79 27.81 74.76
N SER A 3 -43.64 28.43 74.99
CA SER A 3 -43.19 29.43 75.98
C SER A 3 -41.87 29.96 75.39
N LYS A 4 -41.62 31.26 75.58
CA LYS A 4 -40.44 32.02 75.12
C LYS A 4 -39.10 31.32 75.38
N SER A 5 -38.12 31.54 74.49
CA SER A 5 -36.76 31.92 74.93
C SER A 5 -36.02 32.73 73.86
N SER A 6 -35.20 33.64 74.36
CA SER A 6 -34.39 34.69 73.74
C SER A 6 -33.17 34.19 72.95
N SER A 7 -32.71 34.95 71.95
CA SER A 7 -31.44 35.73 72.01
C SER A 7 -30.85 36.09 70.63
N GLN A 8 -30.54 37.39 70.50
CA GLN A 8 -29.41 38.05 69.85
C GLN A 8 -28.97 37.73 68.40
N GLN A 9 -29.21 38.77 67.58
CA GLN A 9 -28.43 39.31 66.46
C GLN A 9 -26.98 38.81 66.29
N SER A 10 -26.65 38.47 65.04
CA SER A 10 -25.38 38.86 64.42
C SER A 10 -25.66 39.50 63.07
N ASN A 11 -25.02 40.64 62.85
CA ASN A 11 -25.21 41.57 61.73
C ASN A 11 -23.99 41.41 60.81
N SER A 12 -24.19 41.18 59.51
CA SER A 12 -23.11 41.32 58.52
C SER A 12 -23.68 41.49 57.12
N SER A 13 -23.48 42.70 56.61
CA SER A 13 -23.86 43.27 55.33
C SER A 13 -23.65 42.38 54.08
N ARG A 14 -24.69 42.26 53.25
CA ARG A 14 -24.54 41.92 51.82
C ARG A 14 -24.76 43.19 50.98
N LYS A 15 -23.67 43.75 50.45
CA LYS A 15 -23.70 44.71 49.35
C LYS A 15 -24.05 43.98 48.06
N SER A 16 -25.05 44.47 47.35
CA SER A 16 -25.38 44.10 45.97
C SER A 16 -24.27 44.56 45.03
N SER A 17 -23.71 43.63 44.27
CA SER A 17 -22.74 43.91 43.21
C SER A 17 -23.39 43.60 41.87
N CYS A 18 -23.75 44.67 41.17
CA CYS A 18 -24.14 44.66 39.76
C CYS A 18 -22.95 44.16 38.92
N GLY A 19 -23.10 43.02 38.25
CA GLY A 19 -22.07 42.42 37.39
C GLY A 19 -21.98 43.12 36.05
N GLY A 20 -21.30 44.28 36.03
CA GLY A 20 -20.90 44.99 34.81
C GLY A 20 -19.49 44.55 34.36
N CYS A 21 -19.40 44.14 33.10
CA CYS A 21 -18.21 43.72 32.38
C CYS A 21 -17.04 44.71 32.56
N CYS A 22 -15.95 44.30 33.23
CA CYS A 22 -14.74 45.11 33.38
C CYS A 22 -13.57 44.40 32.69
N PHE A 23 -13.40 44.65 31.37
CA PHE A 23 -12.19 44.27 30.65
C PHE A 23 -11.00 45.04 31.26
N SER A 24 -10.03 44.32 31.83
CA SER A 24 -8.86 44.92 32.48
C SER A 24 -8.04 45.76 31.47
N MET A 25 -7.75 47.02 31.81
CA MET A 25 -6.91 47.95 31.02
C MET A 25 -5.58 47.34 30.55
N ARG A 26 -5.01 46.38 31.29
CA ARG A 26 -3.80 45.65 30.89
C ARG A 26 -4.02 44.77 29.65
N LYS A 27 -5.16 44.07 29.55
CA LYS A 27 -5.49 43.24 28.38
C LYS A 27 -5.73 44.11 27.15
N LEU A 28 -6.31 45.30 27.34
CA LEU A 28 -6.50 46.28 26.27
C LEU A 28 -5.15 46.84 25.77
N GLY A 29 -4.21 47.10 26.68
CA GLY A 29 -2.85 47.51 26.34
C GLY A 29 -2.06 46.44 25.56
N PHE A 30 -2.11 45.19 25.99
CA PHE A 30 -1.48 44.08 25.25
C PHE A 30 -2.10 43.89 23.86
N LEU A 31 -3.43 43.97 23.75
CA LEU A 31 -4.12 43.88 22.46
C LEU A 31 -3.73 45.05 21.54
N ALA A 32 -3.66 46.28 22.05
CA ALA A 32 -3.26 47.45 21.27
C ALA A 32 -1.81 47.33 20.75
N VAL A 33 -0.87 46.88 21.60
CA VAL A 33 0.52 46.63 21.18
C VAL A 33 0.59 45.51 20.14
N PHE A 34 -0.15 44.42 20.34
CA PHE A 34 -0.21 43.33 19.37
C PHE A 34 -0.75 43.79 18.01
N VAL A 35 -1.86 44.54 18.00
CA VAL A 35 -2.45 45.11 16.77
C VAL A 35 -1.47 46.06 16.10
N ALA A 36 -0.75 46.90 16.85
CA ALA A 36 0.24 47.82 16.30
C ALA A 36 1.43 47.07 15.66
N ILE A 37 1.96 46.05 16.33
CA ILE A 37 3.05 45.21 15.79
C ILE A 37 2.57 44.47 14.54
N PHE A 38 1.36 43.87 14.59
CA PHE A 38 0.78 43.16 13.47
C PHE A 38 0.53 44.10 12.28
N ALA A 39 0.00 45.31 12.50
CA ALA A 39 -0.20 46.30 11.46
C ALA A 39 1.12 46.77 10.84
N ALA A 40 2.16 46.97 11.66
CA ALA A 40 3.50 47.32 11.19
C ALA A 40 4.11 46.20 10.35
N LEU A 41 4.01 44.94 10.80
CA LEU A 41 4.47 43.77 10.07
C LEU A 41 3.71 43.58 8.76
N TYR A 42 2.38 43.67 8.79
CA TYR A 42 1.53 43.60 7.60
C TYR A 42 1.93 44.69 6.61
N SER A 43 2.06 45.94 7.04
CA SER A 43 2.47 47.06 6.17
C SER A 43 3.86 46.84 5.57
N TYR A 44 4.80 46.30 6.35
CA TYR A 44 6.14 45.96 5.87
C TYR A 44 6.15 44.85 4.82
N LEU A 45 5.35 43.80 5.02
CA LEU A 45 5.23 42.69 4.08
C LEU A 45 4.45 43.09 2.82
N ASP A 46 3.36 43.84 2.96
CA ASP A 46 2.53 44.35 1.86
C ASP A 46 3.34 45.29 0.96
N ALA A 47 4.25 46.10 1.53
CA ALA A 47 5.18 46.93 0.76
C ALA A 47 6.22 46.13 -0.06
N ARG A 48 6.40 44.84 0.22
CA ARG A 48 7.35 43.95 -0.46
C ARG A 48 6.68 42.81 -1.20
N LEU A 49 5.37 42.88 -1.36
CA LEU A 49 4.55 41.83 -1.95
C LEU A 49 5.04 41.43 -3.36
N GLU A 50 5.48 42.42 -4.14
CA GLU A 50 6.01 42.21 -5.50
C GLU A 50 7.27 41.33 -5.56
N GLN A 51 8.04 41.25 -4.47
CA GLN A 51 9.25 40.41 -4.42
C GLN A 51 8.94 38.92 -4.31
N PHE A 52 7.70 38.56 -3.96
CA PHE A 52 7.27 37.17 -3.78
C PHE A 52 6.56 36.59 -5.01
N TYR A 53 6.30 37.40 -6.04
CA TYR A 53 5.61 36.94 -7.25
C TYR A 53 6.59 36.25 -8.20
N ILE A 54 6.17 35.09 -8.69
CA ILE A 54 6.86 34.28 -9.70
C ILE A 54 6.35 34.69 -11.09
N PHE A 55 5.06 34.99 -11.21
CA PHE A 55 4.41 35.27 -12.50
C PHE A 55 4.24 36.77 -12.76
N ASN A 56 4.22 37.12 -14.06
CA ASN A 56 3.93 38.47 -14.53
C ASN A 56 2.62 38.46 -15.34
N PRO A 57 1.63 39.32 -15.00
CA PRO A 57 0.36 39.41 -15.72
C PRO A 57 0.49 39.61 -17.24
N GLU A 58 1.42 40.45 -17.68
CA GLU A 58 1.60 40.75 -19.11
C GLU A 58 2.10 39.53 -19.88
N GLN A 59 3.00 38.76 -19.27
CA GLN A 59 3.53 37.53 -19.87
C GLN A 59 2.47 36.42 -19.93
N LEU A 60 1.61 36.32 -18.90
CA LEU A 60 0.49 35.37 -18.89
C LEU A 60 -0.58 35.76 -19.92
N HIS A 61 -0.81 37.05 -20.12
CA HIS A 61 -1.73 37.54 -21.15
C HIS A 61 -1.21 37.23 -22.56
N ASP A 62 0.06 37.53 -22.85
CA ASP A 62 0.71 37.16 -24.11
C ASP A 62 0.66 35.64 -24.36
N LEU A 63 0.95 34.84 -23.32
CA LEU A 63 0.87 33.38 -23.41
C LEU A 63 -0.54 32.90 -23.74
N SER A 64 -1.56 33.49 -23.12
CA SER A 64 -2.97 33.16 -23.38
C SER A 64 -3.35 33.51 -24.81
N GLN A 65 -2.94 34.68 -25.33
CA GLN A 65 -3.19 35.08 -26.71
C GLN A 65 -2.52 34.13 -27.71
N ARG A 66 -1.27 33.72 -27.46
CA ARG A 66 -0.58 32.73 -28.30
C ARG A 66 -1.27 31.38 -28.29
N ALA A 67 -1.73 30.91 -27.12
CA ALA A 67 -2.47 29.65 -27.02
C ALA A 67 -3.78 29.69 -27.84
N VAL A 68 -4.56 30.76 -27.71
CA VAL A 68 -5.80 30.98 -28.47
C VAL A 68 -5.53 31.03 -29.98
N GLN A 69 -4.47 31.73 -30.41
CA GLN A 69 -4.09 31.81 -31.81
C GLN A 69 -3.64 30.46 -32.39
N ALA A 70 -2.90 29.66 -31.61
CA ALA A 70 -2.37 28.38 -32.05
C ALA A 70 -3.41 27.26 -32.12
N HIS A 71 -4.36 27.24 -31.18
CA HIS A 71 -5.26 26.10 -30.97
C HIS A 71 -6.75 26.42 -31.14
N GLY A 72 -7.12 27.70 -31.32
CA GLY A 72 -8.47 28.13 -31.66
C GLY A 72 -9.51 27.74 -30.60
N ASN A 73 -10.30 26.71 -30.90
CA ASN A 73 -11.40 26.24 -30.03
C ASN A 73 -11.06 24.99 -29.22
N ASP A 74 -9.85 24.42 -29.34
CA ASP A 74 -9.44 23.25 -28.57
C ASP A 74 -8.88 23.65 -27.20
N THR A 75 -9.74 23.66 -26.19
CA THR A 75 -9.36 24.02 -24.81
C THR A 75 -8.29 23.11 -24.23
N ARG A 76 -8.30 21.80 -24.54
CA ARG A 76 -7.30 20.88 -23.99
C ARG A 76 -5.92 21.21 -24.56
N ALA A 77 -5.83 21.36 -25.87
CA ALA A 77 -4.57 21.72 -26.52
C ALA A 77 -4.04 23.10 -26.04
N MET A 78 -4.94 24.06 -25.78
CA MET A 78 -4.56 25.35 -25.17
C MET A 78 -3.95 25.19 -23.77
N VAL A 79 -4.59 24.40 -22.90
CA VAL A 79 -4.09 24.16 -21.53
C VAL A 79 -2.74 23.45 -21.56
N ASP A 80 -2.60 22.40 -22.38
CA ASP A 80 -1.33 21.66 -22.54
C ASP A 80 -0.20 22.58 -23.02
N PHE A 81 -0.49 23.46 -23.98
CA PHE A 81 0.47 24.45 -24.49
C PHE A 81 0.91 25.44 -23.40
N ILE A 82 -0.03 25.96 -22.61
CA ILE A 82 0.25 26.90 -21.51
C ILE A 82 1.15 26.22 -20.47
N VAL A 83 0.81 25.02 -20.02
CA VAL A 83 1.57 24.28 -19.00
C VAL A 83 2.98 23.96 -19.51
N ALA A 84 3.13 23.52 -20.77
CA ALA A 84 4.43 23.22 -21.37
C ALA A 84 5.35 24.44 -21.49
N GLU A 85 4.81 25.60 -21.90
CA GLU A 85 5.56 26.85 -22.00
C GLU A 85 5.99 27.38 -20.63
N LEU A 86 5.12 27.28 -19.62
CA LEU A 86 5.45 27.68 -18.25
C LEU A 86 6.55 26.80 -17.65
N ASP A 87 6.50 25.49 -17.90
CA ASP A 87 7.52 24.54 -17.41
C ASP A 87 8.92 24.83 -17.96
N GLN A 88 9.01 25.31 -19.20
CA GLN A 88 10.30 25.70 -19.80
C GLN A 88 10.84 27.01 -19.21
N LYS A 89 9.97 27.97 -18.90
CA LYS A 89 10.36 29.32 -18.47
C LYS A 89 10.59 29.44 -16.97
N ILE A 90 9.93 28.60 -16.16
CA ILE A 90 9.97 28.67 -14.70
C ILE A 90 10.71 27.44 -14.17
N PRO A 91 12.01 27.55 -13.87
CA PRO A 91 12.77 26.44 -13.31
C PRO A 91 12.33 26.15 -11.87
N GLY A 92 11.92 24.90 -11.58
CA GLY A 92 11.64 24.42 -10.22
C GLY A 92 10.35 23.61 -10.09
N ASN A 93 10.02 23.19 -8.86
CA ASN A 93 8.78 22.44 -8.54
C ASN A 93 7.59 23.36 -8.25
N HIS A 94 7.50 24.51 -8.94
CA HIS A 94 6.43 25.48 -8.70
C HIS A 94 5.14 25.19 -9.47
N LEU A 95 5.18 24.29 -10.46
CA LEU A 95 4.05 23.98 -11.33
C LEU A 95 3.52 22.58 -11.06
N ASN A 96 2.20 22.46 -10.93
CA ASN A 96 1.50 21.19 -10.88
C ASN A 96 1.16 20.74 -12.30
N LYS A 97 1.79 19.64 -12.75
CA LYS A 97 1.58 19.05 -14.09
C LYS A 97 0.56 17.93 -14.09
N ASP A 98 0.16 17.45 -12.92
CA ASP A 98 -0.92 16.49 -12.80
C ASP A 98 -2.23 17.26 -13.01
N GLU A 99 -2.84 17.10 -14.19
CA GLU A 99 -4.10 17.73 -14.62
C GLU A 99 -5.28 17.28 -13.74
N GLU A 100 -5.31 17.74 -12.49
CA GLU A 100 -6.30 17.41 -11.48
C GLU A 100 -7.39 18.49 -11.46
N TRP A 101 -8.56 18.12 -12.00
CA TRP A 101 -9.75 18.97 -12.03
C TRP A 101 -10.59 18.80 -10.77
N ILE A 102 -10.99 19.91 -10.17
CA ILE A 102 -11.74 19.99 -8.92
C ILE A 102 -12.98 20.85 -9.18
N PHE A 103 -14.14 20.45 -8.66
CA PHE A 103 -15.30 21.34 -8.70
C PHE A 103 -15.15 22.45 -7.66
N ASN A 104 -15.45 23.68 -8.09
CA ASN A 104 -15.46 24.85 -7.23
C ASN A 104 -16.81 25.55 -7.34
N ASN A 105 -17.36 25.95 -6.20
CA ASN A 105 -18.53 26.81 -6.13
C ASN A 105 -18.17 28.00 -5.24
N ALA A 106 -18.09 29.19 -5.82
CA ALA A 106 -17.71 30.40 -5.10
C ALA A 106 -18.60 31.57 -5.55
N GLY A 107 -19.30 32.19 -4.60
CA GLY A 107 -20.16 33.34 -4.90
C GLY A 107 -21.32 33.01 -5.83
N GLY A 108 -21.80 31.76 -5.79
CA GLY A 108 -22.85 31.24 -6.67
C GLY A 108 -22.37 30.77 -8.04
N ALA A 109 -21.14 31.08 -8.44
CA ALA A 109 -20.57 30.59 -9.68
C ALA A 109 -19.96 29.20 -9.47
N MET A 110 -20.53 28.20 -10.15
CA MET A 110 -20.02 26.84 -10.19
C MET A 110 -19.18 26.60 -11.45
N GLY A 111 -18.02 25.97 -11.27
CA GLY A 111 -17.15 25.58 -12.38
C GLY A 111 -16.18 24.47 -11.99
N ALA A 112 -15.38 24.03 -12.96
CA ALA A 112 -14.24 23.17 -12.73
C ALA A 112 -12.97 24.02 -12.71
N MET A 113 -12.08 23.74 -11.77
CA MET A 113 -10.79 24.38 -11.64
C MET A 113 -9.65 23.35 -11.76
N TYR A 114 -8.60 23.70 -12.48
CA TYR A 114 -7.33 22.99 -12.48
C TYR A 114 -6.25 23.92 -11.93
N ILE A 115 -5.62 23.52 -10.81
CA ILE A 115 -4.61 24.33 -10.12
C ILE A 115 -3.24 24.06 -10.73
N ILE A 116 -2.69 25.05 -11.42
CA ILE A 116 -1.33 25.01 -11.99
C ILE A 116 -0.32 25.45 -10.93
N HIS A 117 -0.61 26.50 -10.17
CA HIS A 117 0.23 27.00 -9.09
C HIS A 117 -0.61 27.56 -7.94
N ALA A 118 -0.17 27.36 -6.70
CA ALA A 118 -0.74 28.04 -5.54
C ALA A 118 0.33 28.32 -4.49
N SER A 119 0.33 29.54 -3.95
CA SER A 119 1.16 29.99 -2.85
C SER A 119 0.36 30.90 -1.89
N ILE A 120 1.03 31.47 -0.88
CA ILE A 120 0.42 32.42 0.04
C ILE A 120 0.13 33.77 -0.64
N THR A 121 0.85 34.09 -1.72
CA THR A 121 0.85 35.41 -2.38
C THR A 121 0.29 35.41 -3.80
N GLU A 122 0.14 34.26 -4.44
CA GLU A 122 -0.45 34.17 -5.77
C GLU A 122 -0.95 32.75 -6.07
N TYR A 123 -1.89 32.64 -7.01
CA TYR A 123 -2.26 31.37 -7.63
C TYR A 123 -2.44 31.54 -9.13
N LEU A 124 -2.28 30.44 -9.86
CA LEU A 124 -2.57 30.32 -11.27
C LEU A 124 -3.42 29.08 -11.49
N ILE A 125 -4.62 29.26 -12.03
CA ILE A 125 -5.57 28.18 -12.26
C ILE A 125 -6.20 28.29 -13.65
N ILE A 126 -6.66 27.16 -14.19
CA ILE A 126 -7.66 27.17 -15.26
C ILE A 126 -9.02 27.07 -14.58
N PHE A 127 -9.91 28.03 -14.83
CA PHE A 127 -11.28 27.99 -14.34
C PHE A 127 -12.26 28.05 -15.52
N GLY A 128 -13.30 27.23 -15.47
CA GLY A 128 -14.34 27.29 -16.49
C GLY A 128 -15.43 26.25 -16.33
N THR A 129 -16.32 26.22 -17.33
CA THR A 129 -17.48 25.33 -17.33
C THR A 129 -17.92 25.04 -18.75
N ALA A 130 -18.28 23.78 -19.00
CA ALA A 130 -18.86 23.36 -20.28
C ALA A 130 -20.32 23.86 -20.45
N ILE A 131 -21.03 24.11 -19.35
CA ILE A 131 -22.49 24.37 -19.35
C ILE A 131 -22.86 25.83 -19.05
N GLY A 132 -21.88 26.68 -18.73
CA GLY A 132 -22.08 28.07 -18.33
C GLY A 132 -22.27 28.24 -16.83
N THR A 133 -22.00 29.44 -16.32
CA THR A 133 -22.09 29.79 -14.90
C THR A 133 -22.28 31.29 -14.70
N GLU A 134 -22.89 31.70 -13.61
CA GLU A 134 -23.05 33.10 -13.24
C GLU A 134 -22.94 33.27 -11.73
N GLY A 135 -22.41 34.41 -11.30
CA GLY A 135 -22.22 34.65 -9.88
C GLY A 135 -21.63 36.02 -9.59
N HIS A 136 -21.18 36.14 -8.35
CA HIS A 136 -20.68 37.38 -7.77
C HIS A 136 -19.19 37.25 -7.47
N THR A 137 -18.37 38.20 -7.94
CA THR A 137 -16.91 38.11 -7.82
C THR A 137 -16.39 38.21 -6.40
N GLY A 138 -17.19 38.70 -5.44
CA GLY A 138 -16.74 38.93 -4.07
C GLY A 138 -15.85 40.18 -3.95
N ARG A 139 -15.50 40.55 -2.70
CA ARG A 139 -14.61 41.69 -2.41
C ARG A 139 -13.30 41.16 -1.85
N HIS A 140 -12.29 41.08 -2.70
CA HIS A 140 -11.03 40.39 -2.37
C HIS A 140 -9.87 41.33 -2.02
N THR A 141 -8.89 40.78 -1.32
CA THR A 141 -7.63 41.44 -0.92
C THR A 141 -6.51 41.32 -1.95
N ALA A 142 -6.80 40.75 -3.12
CA ALA A 142 -5.87 40.52 -4.22
C ALA A 142 -6.46 41.06 -5.53
N ASP A 143 -5.59 41.32 -6.50
CA ASP A 143 -5.98 41.52 -7.90
C ASP A 143 -6.18 40.17 -8.57
N ASP A 144 -7.14 40.10 -9.49
CA ASP A 144 -7.50 38.89 -10.19
C ASP A 144 -7.68 39.15 -11.70
N TYR A 145 -7.05 38.31 -12.52
CA TYR A 145 -6.93 38.46 -13.97
C TYR A 145 -7.48 37.22 -14.66
N PHE A 146 -8.65 37.36 -15.29
CA PHE A 146 -9.25 36.30 -16.11
C PHE A 146 -8.85 36.47 -17.57
N ASN A 147 -7.87 35.68 -18.03
CA ASN A 147 -7.51 35.63 -19.45
C ASN A 147 -8.41 34.62 -20.16
N ILE A 148 -9.30 35.11 -21.02
CA ILE A 148 -10.31 34.25 -21.65
C ILE A 148 -9.66 33.40 -22.73
N LEU A 149 -9.69 32.07 -22.57
CA LEU A 149 -9.13 31.12 -23.52
C LEU A 149 -10.19 30.66 -24.53
N HIS A 150 -11.37 30.32 -24.03
CA HIS A 150 -12.49 29.86 -24.85
C HIS A 150 -13.82 30.40 -24.32
N GLY A 151 -14.79 30.59 -25.21
CA GLY A 151 -16.08 31.19 -24.89
C GLY A 151 -16.01 32.69 -24.57
N THR A 152 -17.09 33.23 -24.00
CA THR A 152 -17.22 34.65 -23.66
C THR A 152 -17.57 34.81 -22.18
N GLN A 153 -16.86 35.72 -21.50
CA GLN A 153 -17.26 36.20 -20.18
C GLN A 153 -17.94 37.57 -20.31
N VAL A 154 -19.05 37.76 -19.60
CA VAL A 154 -19.70 39.06 -19.47
C VAL A 154 -19.69 39.49 -18.01
N ALA A 155 -19.53 40.78 -17.77
CA ALA A 155 -19.52 41.35 -16.43
C ALA A 155 -20.40 42.60 -16.34
N TYR A 156 -20.86 42.88 -15.13
CA TYR A 156 -21.77 43.97 -14.84
C TYR A 156 -21.43 44.62 -13.51
N VAL A 157 -21.46 45.96 -13.48
CA VAL A 157 -21.30 46.77 -12.28
C VAL A 157 -22.63 47.49 -11.98
N PRO A 158 -23.11 47.47 -10.72
CA PRO A 158 -24.33 48.18 -10.35
C PRO A 158 -24.33 49.65 -10.81
N GLY A 159 -25.36 50.05 -11.55
CA GLY A 159 -25.54 51.43 -12.05
C GLY A 159 -25.11 51.64 -13.50
N THR A 160 -24.55 50.62 -14.15
CA THR A 160 -24.43 50.56 -15.61
C THR A 160 -25.70 49.96 -16.23
N PHE A 161 -25.91 50.13 -17.53
CA PHE A 161 -27.03 49.50 -18.24
C PHE A 161 -26.57 48.55 -19.35
N GLU A 162 -25.31 48.64 -19.75
CA GLU A 162 -24.68 47.81 -20.77
C GLU A 162 -23.65 46.87 -20.11
N PRO A 163 -23.58 45.58 -20.53
CA PRO A 163 -22.60 44.65 -20.00
C PRO A 163 -21.20 44.90 -20.58
N GLU A 164 -20.19 44.66 -19.77
CA GLU A 164 -18.81 44.51 -20.25
C GLU A 164 -18.68 43.10 -20.88
N VAL A 165 -18.09 43.01 -22.07
CA VAL A 165 -17.96 41.75 -22.83
C VAL A 165 -16.50 41.43 -23.08
N TYR A 166 -16.09 40.23 -22.69
CA TYR A 166 -14.72 39.73 -22.75
C TYR A 166 -14.64 38.46 -23.63
N PRO A 167 -14.28 38.59 -24.93
CA PRO A 167 -14.11 37.47 -25.85
C PRO A 167 -12.76 36.74 -25.68
N PRO A 168 -12.52 35.60 -26.36
CA PRO A 168 -11.23 34.90 -26.33
C PRO A 168 -10.04 35.81 -26.66
N GLY A 169 -8.95 35.69 -25.90
CA GLY A 169 -7.76 36.52 -26.02
C GLY A 169 -7.84 37.88 -25.30
N SER A 170 -8.97 38.21 -24.69
CA SER A 170 -9.12 39.39 -23.81
C SER A 170 -8.82 39.05 -22.35
N VAL A 171 -8.66 40.08 -21.51
CA VAL A 171 -8.46 39.94 -20.06
C VAL A 171 -9.50 40.75 -19.29
N HIS A 172 -10.22 40.08 -18.39
CA HIS A 172 -11.06 40.75 -17.40
C HIS A 172 -10.26 40.92 -16.11
N HIS A 173 -9.85 42.16 -15.83
CA HIS A 173 -9.10 42.52 -14.62
C HIS A 173 -10.05 43.00 -13.53
N LEU A 174 -10.12 42.25 -12.43
CA LEU A 174 -10.81 42.61 -11.21
C LEU A 174 -9.81 43.17 -10.21
N ARG A 175 -9.92 44.47 -9.92
CA ARG A 175 -8.99 45.11 -9.00
C ARG A 175 -9.30 44.75 -7.56
N ARG A 176 -8.26 44.75 -6.72
CA ARG A 176 -8.40 44.55 -5.27
C ARG A 176 -9.50 45.45 -4.70
N GLY A 177 -10.47 44.82 -4.03
CA GLY A 177 -11.59 45.51 -3.38
C GLY A 177 -12.75 45.89 -4.30
N GLU A 178 -12.68 45.67 -5.61
CA GLU A 178 -13.82 45.82 -6.52
C GLU A 178 -14.77 44.62 -6.44
N VAL A 179 -16.00 44.83 -6.91
CA VAL A 179 -17.06 43.83 -6.90
C VAL A 179 -17.84 43.96 -8.19
N LYS A 180 -18.01 42.84 -8.91
CA LYS A 180 -18.83 42.75 -10.11
C LYS A 180 -19.73 41.52 -10.04
N GLN A 181 -20.82 41.56 -10.79
CA GLN A 181 -21.50 40.34 -11.21
C GLN A 181 -20.82 39.87 -12.50
N TYR A 182 -20.63 38.57 -12.66
CA TYR A 182 -20.12 38.01 -13.90
C TYR A 182 -20.90 36.77 -14.32
N LYS A 183 -20.84 36.48 -15.61
CA LYS A 183 -21.37 35.27 -16.22
C LYS A 183 -20.39 34.77 -17.27
N MET A 184 -20.08 33.48 -17.22
CA MET A 184 -19.35 32.78 -18.27
C MET A 184 -20.37 31.99 -19.08
N GLU A 185 -20.38 32.21 -20.40
CA GLU A 185 -21.29 31.50 -21.29
C GLU A 185 -20.95 29.99 -21.39
N GLN A 186 -21.75 29.24 -22.15
CA GLN A 186 -21.51 27.82 -22.35
C GLN A 186 -20.12 27.58 -22.96
N SER A 187 -19.43 26.55 -22.49
CA SER A 187 -18.07 26.20 -22.93
C SER A 187 -17.08 27.36 -22.77
N CYS A 188 -17.12 28.06 -21.64
CA CYS A 188 -16.19 29.15 -21.37
C CYS A 188 -15.12 28.74 -20.35
N PHE A 189 -13.86 28.97 -20.68
CA PHE A 189 -12.68 28.66 -19.86
C PHE A 189 -11.69 29.82 -19.91
N ALA A 190 -11.09 30.12 -18.77
CA ALA A 190 -10.12 31.20 -18.60
C ALA A 190 -8.89 30.71 -17.82
N LEU A 191 -7.74 31.29 -18.13
CA LEU A 191 -6.55 31.26 -17.28
C LEU A 191 -6.67 32.38 -16.27
N GLU A 192 -6.98 32.01 -15.03
CA GLU A 192 -7.18 32.91 -13.90
C GLU A 192 -5.89 33.02 -13.11
N TYR A 193 -5.41 34.25 -12.95
CA TYR A 193 -4.22 34.58 -12.17
C TYR A 193 -4.60 35.59 -11.11
N ALA A 194 -4.44 35.22 -9.83
CA ALA A 194 -4.60 36.16 -8.74
C ALA A 194 -3.28 36.42 -8.04
N ARG A 195 -3.06 37.69 -7.68
CA ARG A 195 -1.86 38.14 -6.98
C ARG A 195 -2.23 39.06 -5.81
N GLY A 196 -1.75 38.71 -4.63
CA GLY A 196 -2.09 39.36 -3.37
C GLY A 196 -2.11 38.36 -2.22
N TRP A 197 -2.55 38.78 -1.03
CA TRP A 197 -2.73 37.81 0.06
C TRP A 197 -3.89 36.87 -0.28
N ILE A 198 -3.57 35.61 -0.61
CA ILE A 198 -4.53 34.57 -1.04
C ILE A 198 -5.31 33.94 0.12
N PRO A 199 -4.74 33.65 1.31
CA PRO A 199 -5.49 32.98 2.38
C PRO A 199 -6.85 33.60 2.75
N PRO A 200 -7.02 34.94 2.76
CA PRO A 200 -8.34 35.56 2.95
C PRO A 200 -9.36 35.22 1.86
N MET A 201 -8.93 35.00 0.60
CA MET A 201 -9.81 34.62 -0.51
C MET A 201 -10.26 33.16 -0.40
N LEU A 202 -9.45 32.28 0.18
CA LEU A 202 -9.77 30.85 0.34
C LEU A 202 -11.05 30.63 1.16
N PHE A 203 -11.33 31.50 2.13
CA PHE A 203 -12.59 31.44 2.87
C PHE A 203 -13.78 31.64 1.95
N PHE A 204 -13.70 32.54 0.97
CA PHE A 204 -14.76 32.71 -0.02
C PHE A 204 -14.82 31.52 -0.98
N GLY A 205 -13.67 31.08 -1.49
CA GLY A 205 -13.60 29.97 -2.46
C GLY A 205 -14.07 28.62 -1.91
N TYR A 206 -13.91 28.36 -0.60
CA TYR A 206 -14.31 27.08 0.00
C TYR A 206 -15.49 27.16 0.96
N ALA A 207 -15.97 28.36 1.33
CA ALA A 207 -17.11 28.48 2.25
C ALA A 207 -18.34 27.71 1.76
N ASP A 208 -18.64 27.77 0.46
CA ASP A 208 -19.77 27.04 -0.11
C ASP A 208 -19.49 25.54 -0.20
N THR A 209 -18.23 25.11 -0.38
CA THR A 209 -17.84 23.69 -0.23
C THR A 209 -18.14 23.18 1.18
N PHE A 210 -17.81 23.97 2.22
CA PHE A 210 -17.98 23.58 3.61
C PHE A 210 -19.41 23.72 4.15
N SER A 211 -20.18 24.69 3.66
CA SER A 211 -21.49 25.05 4.23
C SER A 211 -22.69 24.71 3.34
N SER A 212 -22.56 24.92 2.03
CA SER A 212 -23.68 24.83 1.08
C SER A 212 -23.76 23.46 0.40
N THR A 213 -22.62 22.97 -0.11
CA THR A 213 -22.55 21.73 -0.90
C THR A 213 -22.13 20.52 -0.09
N LEU A 214 -21.44 20.71 1.05
CA LEU A 214 -20.87 19.63 1.88
C LEU A 214 -20.01 18.64 1.07
N ASP A 215 -19.36 19.11 0.00
CA ASP A 215 -18.58 18.29 -0.93
C ASP A 215 -17.17 17.99 -0.39
N PHE A 216 -17.13 17.29 0.73
CA PHE A 216 -15.88 16.82 1.35
C PHE A 216 -15.08 15.83 0.49
N PRO A 217 -15.67 14.97 -0.37
CA PRO A 217 -14.92 14.11 -1.29
C PRO A 217 -14.01 14.88 -2.25
N THR A 218 -14.46 16.03 -2.74
CA THR A 218 -13.66 16.93 -3.59
C THR A 218 -12.45 17.53 -2.85
N LEU A 219 -12.51 17.65 -1.51
CA LEU A 219 -11.40 18.10 -0.66
C LEU A 219 -10.48 16.97 -0.17
N ALA A 220 -10.94 15.72 -0.17
CA ALA A 220 -10.22 14.57 0.37
C ALA A 220 -10.48 13.31 -0.47
N VAL A 221 -9.62 13.09 -1.45
CA VAL A 221 -9.72 12.00 -2.42
C VAL A 221 -9.50 10.61 -1.78
N ILE A 222 -8.73 10.52 -0.69
CA ILE A 222 -8.34 9.23 -0.09
C ILE A 222 -8.65 9.20 1.42
N ILE A 223 -9.38 8.17 1.85
CA ILE A 223 -9.57 7.83 3.26
C ILE A 223 -8.74 6.59 3.56
N ARG A 224 -7.74 6.71 4.43
CA ARG A 224 -6.89 5.57 4.81
C ARG A 224 -7.71 4.48 5.50
N PRO A 225 -7.62 3.21 5.06
CA PRO A 225 -8.29 2.09 5.70
C PRO A 225 -7.95 1.96 7.19
N LYS A 226 -6.66 2.03 7.56
CA LYS A 226 -6.14 1.74 8.90
C LYS A 226 -6.68 2.67 10.01
N ASN A 227 -6.73 3.97 9.76
CA ASN A 227 -7.04 5.00 10.77
C ASN A 227 -8.09 6.03 10.34
N ARG A 228 -8.66 5.88 9.13
CA ARG A 228 -9.64 6.82 8.54
C ARG A 228 -9.11 8.25 8.35
N HIS A 229 -7.79 8.45 8.35
CA HIS A 229 -7.20 9.75 8.02
C HIS A 229 -7.52 10.11 6.57
N LYS A 230 -7.91 11.35 6.35
CA LYS A 230 -8.18 11.92 5.03
C LYS A 230 -6.87 12.51 4.49
N LEU A 231 -6.40 12.01 3.35
CA LEU A 231 -5.15 12.45 2.73
C LEU A 231 -5.38 12.77 1.26
N CYS A 232 -4.61 13.70 0.71
CA CYS A 232 -4.47 13.83 -0.73
C CYS A 232 -3.57 12.70 -1.28
N ARG A 233 -3.53 12.57 -2.61
CA ARG A 233 -2.73 11.54 -3.30
C ARG A 233 -1.24 11.60 -2.93
N ALA A 234 -0.62 12.79 -3.01
CA ALA A 234 0.80 12.97 -2.70
C ALA A 234 1.12 12.60 -1.25
N CYS A 235 0.34 13.12 -0.29
CA CYS A 235 0.51 12.81 1.13
C CYS A 235 0.34 11.33 1.43
N PHE A 236 -0.61 10.64 0.78
CA PHE A 236 -0.78 9.20 0.97
C PHE A 236 0.46 8.41 0.52
N LEU A 237 1.01 8.71 -0.66
CA LEU A 237 2.20 8.04 -1.19
C LEU A 237 3.40 8.24 -0.27
N GLU A 238 3.63 9.48 0.17
CA GLU A 238 4.74 9.81 1.08
C GLU A 238 4.60 9.12 2.43
N VAL A 239 3.42 9.16 3.04
CA VAL A 239 3.17 8.51 4.33
C VAL A 239 3.31 7.00 4.22
N PHE A 240 2.77 6.38 3.15
CA PHE A 240 2.89 4.94 2.94
C PHE A 240 4.36 4.50 2.79
N GLU A 241 5.14 5.22 1.97
CA GLU A 241 6.58 4.96 1.79
C GLU A 241 7.36 5.17 3.09
N THR A 242 7.01 6.21 3.86
CA THR A 242 7.65 6.53 5.15
C THR A 242 7.36 5.46 6.20
N GLU A 243 6.13 4.95 6.31
CA GLU A 243 5.81 3.85 7.24
C GLU A 243 6.58 2.56 6.90
N VAL A 244 6.79 2.28 5.61
CA VAL A 244 7.63 1.15 5.17
C VAL A 244 9.10 1.41 5.50
N HIS A 245 9.60 2.64 5.30
CA HIS A 245 10.95 3.04 5.72
C HIS A 245 11.17 2.88 7.24
N GLU A 246 10.21 3.30 8.06
CA GLU A 246 10.23 3.13 9.51
C GLU A 246 10.26 1.65 9.89
N THR A 247 9.48 0.80 9.20
CA THR A 247 9.49 -0.65 9.41
C THR A 247 10.86 -1.25 9.08
N ILE A 248 11.48 -0.83 7.97
CA ILE A 248 12.80 -1.27 7.54
C ILE A 248 13.88 -0.87 8.54
N THR A 249 13.88 0.38 8.99
CA THR A 249 14.90 0.94 9.87
C THR A 249 14.76 0.45 11.32
N SER A 250 13.54 0.46 11.88
CA SER A 250 13.26 -0.05 13.24
C SER A 250 13.63 -1.53 13.40
N SER A 251 13.47 -2.32 12.33
CA SER A 251 13.82 -3.74 12.33
C SER A 251 15.22 -4.03 11.80
N SER A 252 15.99 -2.99 11.43
CA SER A 252 17.34 -3.10 10.83
C SER A 252 17.39 -4.15 9.72
N LEU A 253 16.47 -4.05 8.75
CA LEU A 253 16.30 -5.10 7.74
C LEU A 253 17.47 -5.19 6.78
N PHE A 254 18.08 -4.07 6.41
CA PHE A 254 19.13 -4.01 5.37
C PHE A 254 20.39 -3.33 5.88
N TYR A 255 21.53 -3.69 5.28
CA TYR A 255 22.79 -3.00 5.47
C TYR A 255 23.28 -2.38 4.14
N PRO A 256 23.99 -1.23 4.18
CA PRO A 256 24.53 -0.62 2.97
C PRO A 256 25.46 -1.55 2.19
N GLY A 257 25.29 -1.63 0.88
CA GLY A 257 26.05 -2.51 -0.01
C GLY A 257 25.56 -3.96 -0.07
N GLU A 258 24.43 -4.28 0.58
CA GLU A 258 23.83 -5.61 0.53
C GLU A 258 23.11 -5.86 -0.80
N ARG A 259 23.26 -7.07 -1.34
CA ARG A 259 22.51 -7.55 -2.51
C ARG A 259 21.23 -8.21 -2.04
N VAL A 260 20.09 -7.77 -2.54
CA VAL A 260 18.76 -8.15 -2.03
C VAL A 260 17.88 -8.63 -3.18
N ALA A 261 17.36 -9.85 -3.05
CA ALA A 261 16.44 -10.45 -4.01
C ALA A 261 14.99 -10.23 -3.61
N ILE A 262 14.21 -9.60 -4.48
CA ILE A 262 12.78 -9.36 -4.30
C ILE A 262 12.00 -10.50 -4.96
N GLY A 263 11.22 -11.23 -4.17
CA GLY A 263 10.34 -12.28 -4.67
C GLY A 263 9.22 -11.70 -5.53
N ALA A 264 9.34 -11.85 -6.85
CA ALA A 264 8.43 -11.26 -7.83
C ALA A 264 7.42 -12.30 -8.33
N SER A 265 6.19 -12.24 -7.82
CA SER A 265 5.09 -13.10 -8.32
C SER A 265 4.33 -12.47 -9.48
N GLY A 266 4.55 -11.19 -9.79
CA GLY A 266 3.76 -10.42 -10.76
C GLY A 266 2.44 -9.89 -10.20
N GLY A 267 2.09 -10.28 -8.96
CA GLY A 267 0.93 -9.76 -8.25
C GLY A 267 1.16 -8.36 -7.68
N LYS A 268 0.06 -7.76 -7.20
CA LYS A 268 0.03 -6.42 -6.61
C LYS A 268 1.08 -6.22 -5.51
N ASP A 269 1.18 -7.15 -4.55
CA ASP A 269 2.01 -6.97 -3.36
C ASP A 269 3.50 -6.99 -3.70
N SER A 270 3.92 -7.91 -4.58
CA SER A 270 5.32 -7.99 -5.04
C SER A 270 5.73 -6.81 -5.92
N THR A 271 4.80 -6.29 -6.73
CA THR A 271 5.05 -5.15 -7.62
C THR A 271 5.18 -3.86 -6.82
N VAL A 272 4.28 -3.65 -5.84
CA VAL A 272 4.36 -2.51 -4.91
C VAL A 272 5.64 -2.58 -4.09
N LEU A 273 6.00 -3.77 -3.57
CA LEU A 273 7.25 -3.94 -2.85
C LEU A 273 8.48 -3.52 -3.68
N ALA A 274 8.54 -3.95 -4.95
CA ALA A 274 9.64 -3.56 -5.86
C ALA A 274 9.69 -2.04 -6.10
N SER A 275 8.54 -1.42 -6.38
CA SER A 275 8.42 0.02 -6.59
C SER A 275 8.81 0.82 -5.35
N VAL A 276 8.35 0.40 -4.17
CA VAL A 276 8.64 1.08 -2.89
C VAL A 276 10.12 0.95 -2.55
N LEU A 277 10.70 -0.26 -2.65
CA LEU A 277 12.12 -0.45 -2.34
C LEU A 277 13.02 0.35 -3.30
N LYS A 278 12.67 0.45 -4.59
CA LYS A 278 13.38 1.33 -5.52
C LYS A 278 13.34 2.79 -5.07
N THR A 279 12.13 3.29 -4.80
CA THR A 279 11.90 4.69 -4.38
C THR A 279 12.63 5.00 -3.07
N LEU A 280 12.62 4.09 -2.10
CA LEU A 280 13.30 4.26 -0.82
C LEU A 280 14.83 4.16 -0.95
N ASN A 281 15.34 3.28 -1.83
CA ASN A 281 16.77 3.16 -2.08
C ASN A 281 17.32 4.47 -2.68
N GLU A 282 16.58 5.10 -3.61
CA GLU A 282 16.94 6.39 -4.21
C GLU A 282 16.79 7.56 -3.21
N ARG A 283 15.67 7.61 -2.47
CA ARG A 283 15.37 8.73 -1.54
C ARG A 283 16.27 8.76 -0.32
N TYR A 284 16.52 7.59 0.30
CA TYR A 284 17.27 7.49 1.55
C TYR A 284 18.70 6.95 1.35
N ASN A 285 19.10 6.69 0.11
CA ASN A 285 20.43 6.19 -0.25
C ASN A 285 20.84 4.95 0.55
N TYR A 286 19.99 3.92 0.56
CA TYR A 286 20.31 2.66 1.26
C TYR A 286 21.53 1.94 0.67
N GLY A 287 21.87 2.20 -0.60
CA GLY A 287 23.02 1.57 -1.27
C GLY A 287 22.80 0.09 -1.53
N LEU A 288 21.55 -0.33 -1.77
CA LEU A 288 21.20 -1.73 -2.03
C LEU A 288 21.31 -2.06 -3.51
N GLU A 289 21.79 -3.26 -3.82
CA GLU A 289 21.71 -3.83 -5.16
C GLU A 289 20.45 -4.71 -5.22
N LEU A 290 19.41 -4.21 -5.88
CA LEU A 290 18.10 -4.85 -5.97
C LEU A 290 18.02 -5.74 -7.22
N CYS A 291 17.57 -6.99 -7.05
CA CYS A 291 17.22 -7.87 -8.16
C CYS A 291 15.84 -8.49 -7.97
N LEU A 292 15.18 -8.85 -9.06
CA LEU A 292 13.91 -9.59 -9.06
C LEU A 292 14.19 -11.09 -9.18
N LEU A 293 13.56 -11.88 -8.32
CA LEU A 293 13.59 -13.34 -8.36
C LEU A 293 12.18 -13.87 -8.52
N SER A 294 11.89 -14.51 -9.66
CA SER A 294 10.58 -15.06 -9.99
C SER A 294 10.63 -16.57 -10.10
N ILE A 295 9.59 -17.25 -9.61
CA ILE A 295 9.50 -18.72 -9.66
C ILE A 295 8.44 -19.13 -10.67
N ASP A 296 8.80 -19.93 -11.67
CA ASP A 296 7.83 -20.48 -12.62
C ASP A 296 7.31 -21.83 -12.12
N GLU A 297 6.08 -21.84 -11.62
CA GLU A 297 5.41 -23.07 -11.18
C GLU A 297 4.94 -23.96 -12.34
N GLY A 298 4.88 -23.44 -13.58
CA GLY A 298 4.39 -24.15 -14.75
C GLY A 298 2.88 -24.40 -14.72
N ILE A 299 2.10 -23.39 -14.33
CA ILE A 299 0.62 -23.40 -14.37
C ILE A 299 0.16 -22.68 -15.63
N LYS A 300 -0.37 -23.44 -16.60
CA LYS A 300 -0.79 -22.88 -17.90
C LYS A 300 -1.97 -21.91 -17.77
N GLY A 301 -1.90 -20.81 -18.51
CA GLY A 301 -2.98 -19.80 -18.56
C GLY A 301 -3.13 -18.97 -17.27
N TYR A 302 -2.17 -19.06 -16.37
CA TYR A 302 -2.06 -18.20 -15.18
C TYR A 302 -0.63 -17.67 -15.06
N ARG A 303 0.36 -18.58 -15.06
CA ARG A 303 1.74 -18.17 -14.80
C ARG A 303 2.40 -17.50 -16.01
N ASP A 304 1.96 -17.85 -17.22
CA ASP A 304 2.43 -17.27 -18.48
C ASP A 304 2.24 -15.74 -18.49
N ASP A 305 1.00 -15.28 -18.30
CA ASP A 305 0.62 -13.86 -18.26
C ASP A 305 1.27 -13.11 -17.08
N SER A 306 1.35 -13.80 -15.94
CA SER A 306 1.97 -13.28 -14.73
C SER A 306 3.48 -13.04 -14.92
N LEU A 307 4.20 -13.94 -15.59
CA LEU A 307 5.62 -13.79 -15.90
C LEU A 307 5.88 -12.68 -16.92
N GLU A 308 4.98 -12.47 -17.89
CA GLU A 308 5.09 -11.35 -18.83
C GLU A 308 5.03 -10.00 -18.10
N THR A 309 4.14 -9.87 -17.11
CA THR A 309 4.10 -8.69 -16.24
C THR A 309 5.38 -8.53 -15.43
N VAL A 310 5.97 -9.62 -14.89
CA VAL A 310 7.27 -9.55 -14.19
C VAL A 310 8.40 -9.10 -15.11
N LYS A 311 8.42 -9.55 -16.36
CA LYS A 311 9.41 -9.11 -17.37
C LYS A 311 9.28 -7.61 -17.68
N ARG A 312 8.04 -7.11 -17.82
CA ARG A 312 7.76 -5.68 -18.00
C ARG A 312 8.20 -4.86 -16.78
N ASN A 313 7.93 -5.35 -15.58
CA ASN A 313 8.39 -4.74 -14.33
C ASN A 313 9.92 -4.66 -14.24
N ALA A 314 10.64 -5.70 -14.67
CA ALA A 314 12.11 -5.69 -14.70
C ALA A 314 12.66 -4.56 -15.57
N VAL A 315 12.07 -4.33 -16.74
CA VAL A 315 12.43 -3.22 -17.64
C VAL A 315 12.03 -1.86 -17.05
N GLN A 316 10.81 -1.73 -16.53
CA GLN A 316 10.31 -0.49 -15.96
C GLN A 316 11.12 -0.02 -14.75
N TYR A 317 11.54 -0.94 -13.89
CA TYR A 317 12.29 -0.63 -12.68
C TYR A 317 13.81 -0.71 -12.85
N ASP A 318 14.30 -1.08 -14.03
CA ASP A 318 15.73 -1.29 -14.31
C ASP A 318 16.39 -2.20 -13.26
N MET A 319 15.78 -3.39 -13.07
CA MET A 319 16.25 -4.40 -12.11
C MET A 319 16.53 -5.73 -12.82
N PRO A 320 17.68 -6.37 -12.58
CA PRO A 320 17.95 -7.71 -13.10
C PRO A 320 16.90 -8.72 -12.65
N LEU A 321 16.43 -9.57 -13.57
CA LEU A 321 15.42 -10.58 -13.32
C LEU A 321 15.99 -11.99 -13.51
N GLU A 322 15.84 -12.83 -12.49
CA GLU A 322 16.11 -14.26 -12.56
C GLU A 322 14.80 -15.05 -12.47
N ILE A 323 14.62 -16.03 -13.35
CA ILE A 323 13.43 -16.89 -13.37
C ILE A 323 13.87 -18.33 -13.13
N VAL A 324 13.30 -18.97 -12.10
CA VAL A 324 13.61 -20.36 -11.75
C VAL A 324 12.37 -21.23 -11.85
N GLY A 325 12.41 -22.27 -12.70
CA GLY A 325 11.26 -23.14 -12.97
C GLY A 325 11.20 -24.40 -12.10
N TYR A 326 9.99 -24.87 -11.81
CA TYR A 326 9.79 -26.17 -11.14
C TYR A 326 10.21 -27.35 -12.03
N SER A 327 10.00 -27.24 -13.34
CA SER A 327 10.45 -28.23 -14.32
C SER A 327 11.95 -28.45 -14.24
N GLU A 328 12.72 -27.37 -14.11
CA GLU A 328 14.18 -27.40 -13.99
C GLU A 328 14.63 -27.95 -12.63
N LEU A 329 14.02 -27.50 -11.53
CA LEU A 329 14.47 -27.85 -10.18
C LEU A 329 14.04 -29.24 -9.72
N TYR A 330 12.90 -29.72 -10.20
CA TYR A 330 12.22 -30.90 -9.66
C TYR A 330 11.81 -31.90 -10.73
N GLY A 331 11.86 -31.55 -12.03
CA GLY A 331 11.38 -32.40 -13.12
C GLY A 331 9.86 -32.49 -13.22
N TRP A 332 9.12 -31.63 -12.52
CA TRP A 332 7.66 -31.61 -12.45
C TRP A 332 7.14 -30.18 -12.56
N THR A 333 6.05 -29.97 -13.29
CA THR A 333 5.27 -28.72 -13.23
C THR A 333 4.10 -28.86 -12.25
N MET A 334 3.52 -27.74 -11.81
CA MET A 334 2.34 -27.79 -10.94
C MET A 334 1.13 -28.45 -11.61
N ASP A 335 0.93 -28.26 -12.91
CA ASP A 335 -0.15 -28.94 -13.65
C ASP A 335 0.00 -30.46 -13.57
N GLN A 336 1.22 -30.98 -13.73
CA GLN A 336 1.50 -32.42 -13.60
C GLN A 336 1.33 -32.93 -12.16
N VAL A 337 1.69 -32.13 -11.17
CA VAL A 337 1.47 -32.45 -9.75
C VAL A 337 -0.03 -32.56 -9.45
N VAL A 338 -0.84 -31.63 -9.96
CA VAL A 338 -2.30 -31.65 -9.77
C VAL A 338 -2.95 -32.82 -10.51
N GLU A 339 -2.48 -33.16 -11.71
CA GLU A 339 -2.94 -34.34 -12.43
C GLU A 339 -2.69 -35.64 -11.64
N GLN A 340 -1.55 -35.73 -10.94
CA GLN A 340 -1.15 -36.93 -10.21
C GLN A 340 -1.77 -37.04 -8.80
N VAL A 341 -1.89 -35.93 -8.07
CA VAL A 341 -2.35 -35.88 -6.66
C VAL A 341 -3.82 -35.49 -6.53
N GLY A 342 -4.37 -34.85 -7.56
CA GLY A 342 -5.67 -34.20 -7.52
C GLY A 342 -5.62 -32.79 -6.94
N LYS A 343 -6.78 -32.11 -6.92
CA LYS A 343 -6.92 -30.72 -6.46
C LYS A 343 -6.78 -30.58 -4.94
N LYS A 344 -7.06 -31.63 -4.17
CA LYS A 344 -6.95 -31.59 -2.70
C LYS A 344 -5.49 -31.71 -2.27
N GLY A 345 -4.98 -30.68 -1.58
CA GLY A 345 -3.65 -30.69 -0.98
C GLY A 345 -2.50 -30.28 -1.92
N ASN A 346 -2.78 -29.97 -3.19
CA ASN A 346 -1.80 -29.47 -4.18
C ASN A 346 -1.05 -28.21 -3.72
N CYS A 347 -1.72 -27.29 -3.03
CA CYS A 347 -1.12 -26.06 -2.51
C CYS A 347 -0.01 -26.35 -1.48
N THR A 348 -0.05 -27.51 -0.82
CA THR A 348 1.03 -27.95 0.07
C THR A 348 2.31 -28.24 -0.72
N TYR A 349 2.20 -28.90 -1.88
CA TYR A 349 3.34 -29.17 -2.76
C TYR A 349 3.90 -27.85 -3.30
N CYS A 350 3.02 -27.00 -3.84
CA CYS A 350 3.41 -25.70 -4.39
C CYS A 350 4.14 -24.84 -3.33
N GLY A 351 3.60 -24.74 -2.11
CA GLY A 351 4.22 -23.95 -1.05
C GLY A 351 5.61 -24.45 -0.64
N VAL A 352 5.80 -25.77 -0.51
CA VAL A 352 7.10 -26.36 -0.16
C VAL A 352 8.13 -26.18 -1.29
N PHE A 353 7.71 -26.40 -2.54
CA PHE A 353 8.57 -26.24 -3.71
C PHE A 353 8.94 -24.77 -3.96
N ARG A 354 8.00 -23.83 -3.78
CA ARG A 354 8.24 -22.39 -3.95
C ARG A 354 9.32 -21.90 -3.00
N ARG A 355 9.24 -22.33 -1.75
CA ARG A 355 10.21 -21.97 -0.71
C ARG A 355 11.63 -22.43 -1.08
N GLN A 356 11.77 -23.70 -1.41
CA GLN A 356 13.06 -24.25 -1.83
C GLN A 356 13.57 -23.61 -3.12
N ALA A 357 12.67 -23.27 -4.05
CA ALA A 357 13.03 -22.62 -5.30
C ALA A 357 13.56 -21.20 -5.07
N LEU A 358 12.95 -20.43 -4.17
CA LEU A 358 13.45 -19.10 -3.77
C LEU A 358 14.84 -19.18 -3.16
N ASP A 359 15.09 -20.16 -2.27
CA ASP A 359 16.42 -20.31 -1.67
C ASP A 359 17.48 -20.72 -2.68
N ARG A 360 17.14 -21.66 -3.57
CA ARG A 360 18.06 -22.08 -4.63
C ARG A 360 18.31 -20.97 -5.63
N GLY A 361 17.29 -20.19 -5.98
CA GLY A 361 17.41 -19.02 -6.87
C GLY A 361 18.30 -17.93 -6.27
N ALA A 362 18.09 -17.60 -4.99
CA ALA A 362 18.95 -16.64 -4.30
C ALA A 362 20.40 -17.16 -4.19
N ALA A 363 20.60 -18.45 -3.91
CA ALA A 363 21.93 -19.06 -3.88
C ALA A 363 22.63 -19.01 -5.25
N ARG A 364 21.91 -19.21 -6.37
CA ARG A 364 22.46 -19.08 -7.74
C ARG A 364 22.97 -17.67 -8.03
N LEU A 365 22.27 -16.66 -7.52
CA LEU A 365 22.66 -15.25 -7.66
C LEU A 365 23.74 -14.81 -6.66
N GLY A 366 24.12 -15.67 -5.71
CA GLY A 366 25.03 -15.33 -4.62
C GLY A 366 24.41 -14.34 -3.61
N ILE A 367 23.08 -14.33 -3.48
CA ILE A 367 22.32 -13.42 -2.62
C ILE A 367 21.94 -14.11 -1.33
N LYS A 368 22.17 -13.42 -0.19
CA LYS A 368 21.89 -13.91 1.15
C LYS A 368 20.61 -13.36 1.77
N HIS A 369 19.94 -12.41 1.10
CA HIS A 369 18.72 -11.79 1.63
C HIS A 369 17.61 -11.75 0.58
N VAL A 370 16.51 -12.44 0.88
CA VAL A 370 15.29 -12.46 0.07
C VAL A 370 14.18 -11.67 0.75
N VAL A 371 13.45 -10.87 -0.01
CA VAL A 371 12.36 -10.03 0.49
C VAL A 371 11.06 -10.46 -0.18
N THR A 372 9.98 -10.57 0.59
CA THR A 372 8.68 -11.00 0.09
C THR A 372 7.59 -9.99 0.40
N GLY A 373 6.60 -9.88 -0.49
CA GLY A 373 5.49 -8.92 -0.39
C GLY A 373 4.38 -9.33 0.59
N HIS A 374 4.68 -10.08 1.67
CA HIS A 374 3.65 -10.43 2.65
C HIS A 374 3.18 -9.17 3.39
N ASN A 375 1.88 -8.93 3.37
CA ASN A 375 1.25 -7.74 3.95
C ASN A 375 0.67 -8.03 5.36
N ALA A 376 0.09 -7.02 6.00
CA ALA A 376 -0.49 -7.15 7.35
C ALA A 376 -1.64 -8.14 7.40
N ASP A 377 -2.48 -8.19 6.36
CA ASP A 377 -3.59 -9.12 6.23
C ASP A 377 -3.08 -10.58 6.17
N ASP A 378 -2.05 -10.87 5.37
CA ASP A 378 -1.42 -12.20 5.27
C ASP A 378 -0.87 -12.68 6.63
N VAL A 379 -0.25 -11.77 7.38
CA VAL A 379 0.29 -12.05 8.71
C VAL A 379 -0.84 -12.27 9.72
N ALA A 380 -1.90 -11.45 9.68
CA ALA A 380 -3.07 -11.60 10.53
C ALA A 380 -3.82 -12.92 10.27
N GLU A 381 -4.00 -13.29 9.00
CA GLU A 381 -4.55 -14.59 8.58
C GLU A 381 -3.73 -15.72 9.20
N THR A 382 -2.41 -15.62 9.11
CA THR A 382 -1.52 -16.67 9.61
C THR A 382 -1.52 -16.77 11.14
N VAL A 383 -1.57 -15.63 11.84
CA VAL A 383 -1.75 -15.58 13.30
C VAL A 383 -3.06 -16.26 13.71
N MET A 384 -4.18 -15.89 13.07
CA MET A 384 -5.50 -16.44 13.39
C MET A 384 -5.54 -17.95 13.14
N MET A 385 -5.04 -18.41 11.99
CA MET A 385 -5.01 -19.83 11.63
C MET A 385 -4.17 -20.66 12.61
N ASN A 386 -3.00 -20.17 13.03
CA ASN A 386 -2.12 -20.89 13.96
C ASN A 386 -2.66 -20.86 15.40
N LEU A 387 -3.32 -19.77 15.80
CA LEU A 387 -4.01 -19.67 17.09
C LEU A 387 -5.13 -20.71 17.19
N LEU A 388 -6.01 -20.80 16.19
CA LEU A 388 -7.12 -21.75 16.16
C LEU A 388 -6.65 -23.21 16.14
N ARG A 389 -5.49 -23.49 15.54
CA ARG A 389 -4.86 -24.82 15.54
C ARG A 389 -4.12 -25.15 16.85
N GLY A 390 -3.87 -24.16 17.71
CA GLY A 390 -3.04 -24.32 18.90
C GLY A 390 -1.55 -24.59 18.58
N ASP A 391 -1.06 -24.17 17.41
CA ASP A 391 0.33 -24.40 16.98
C ASP A 391 1.23 -23.22 17.36
N LEU A 392 1.61 -23.17 18.65
CA LEU A 392 2.44 -22.10 19.21
C LEU A 392 3.82 -21.95 18.53
N PRO A 393 4.55 -23.03 18.18
CA PRO A 393 5.79 -22.90 17.43
C PRO A 393 5.61 -22.23 16.06
N ARG A 394 4.56 -22.59 15.30
CA ARG A 394 4.28 -21.92 14.01
C ARG A 394 3.83 -20.47 14.21
N LEU A 395 3.04 -20.20 15.24
CA LEU A 395 2.64 -18.84 15.60
C LEU A 395 3.86 -17.93 15.84
N SER A 396 4.82 -18.40 16.67
CA SER A 396 6.01 -17.62 17.02
C SER A 396 6.89 -17.27 15.81
N ARG A 397 6.95 -18.17 14.83
CA ARG A 397 7.76 -17.98 13.62
C ARG A 397 7.05 -17.09 12.60
N GLY A 398 5.74 -17.21 12.51
CA GLY A 398 4.95 -16.47 11.54
C GLY A 398 4.85 -14.97 11.76
N THR A 399 4.95 -14.55 13.01
CA THR A 399 4.93 -13.15 13.40
C THR A 399 6.29 -12.47 13.28
N SER A 400 7.38 -13.22 13.06
CA SER A 400 8.70 -12.64 12.87
C SER A 400 8.80 -11.88 11.54
N ILE A 401 9.39 -10.68 11.59
CA ILE A 401 9.62 -9.85 10.40
C ILE A 401 10.83 -10.32 9.60
N VAL A 402 11.85 -10.81 10.30
CA VAL A 402 13.04 -11.43 9.74
C VAL A 402 13.04 -12.89 10.12
N THR A 403 13.21 -13.77 9.15
CA THR A 403 13.53 -15.16 9.40
C THR A 403 15.04 -15.29 9.29
N ASP A 404 15.70 -15.22 10.45
CA ASP A 404 17.10 -15.59 10.58
C ASP A 404 17.12 -16.99 11.18
N SER A 405 17.50 -17.95 10.36
CA SER A 405 17.68 -19.33 10.81
C SER A 405 19.17 -19.58 10.81
N ALA A 406 19.73 -20.09 11.92
CA ALA A 406 21.15 -20.45 12.03
C ALA A 406 21.59 -21.60 11.07
N ALA A 407 20.75 -21.92 10.10
CA ALA A 407 20.64 -23.19 9.46
C ALA A 407 20.47 -23.00 7.92
N SER A 408 19.72 -21.98 7.49
CA SER A 408 19.76 -21.43 6.12
C SER A 408 20.69 -20.21 6.09
N ASP A 409 21.64 -20.17 5.15
CA ASP A 409 22.50 -18.99 4.92
C ASP A 409 21.72 -17.82 4.27
N ILE A 410 20.46 -18.05 3.90
CA ILE A 410 19.58 -17.05 3.27
C ILE A 410 18.54 -16.57 4.28
N LYS A 411 18.59 -15.28 4.59
CA LYS A 411 17.66 -14.51 5.41
C LYS A 411 16.43 -14.13 4.59
N ARG A 412 15.23 -14.18 5.18
CA ARG A 412 14.02 -13.58 4.56
C ARG A 412 13.46 -12.43 5.38
N SER A 413 12.95 -11.40 4.71
CA SER A 413 12.22 -10.32 5.39
C SER A 413 10.89 -9.95 4.72
N LYS A 414 10.03 -9.31 5.51
CA LYS A 414 8.69 -8.85 5.14
C LYS A 414 8.55 -7.32 5.38
N PRO A 415 8.99 -6.44 4.47
CA PRO A 415 8.93 -4.99 4.69
C PRO A 415 7.49 -4.44 4.73
N LEU A 416 6.55 -5.11 4.07
CA LEU A 416 5.13 -4.73 4.06
C LEU A 416 4.33 -5.32 5.24
N LYS A 417 5.00 -5.89 6.26
CA LYS A 417 4.36 -6.58 7.39
C LYS A 417 3.26 -5.77 8.08
N TYR A 418 3.38 -4.44 8.14
CA TYR A 418 2.40 -3.56 8.79
C TYR A 418 1.54 -2.75 7.81
N ALA A 419 1.70 -2.98 6.50
CA ALA A 419 0.92 -2.34 5.44
C ALA A 419 -0.34 -3.16 5.14
N TYR A 420 -1.48 -2.49 5.03
CA TYR A 420 -2.77 -3.15 4.73
C TYR A 420 -2.85 -3.50 3.24
N GLU A 421 -3.49 -4.61 2.92
CA GLU A 421 -3.73 -5.02 1.52
C GLU A 421 -4.46 -3.92 0.72
N LYS A 422 -5.46 -3.27 1.33
CA LYS A 422 -6.17 -2.13 0.70
C LYS A 422 -5.27 -0.94 0.41
N GLU A 423 -4.31 -0.65 1.29
CA GLU A 423 -3.36 0.45 1.06
C GLU A 423 -2.36 0.11 -0.04
N ILE A 424 -1.94 -1.16 -0.13
CA ILE A 424 -1.11 -1.66 -1.24
C ILE A 424 -1.84 -1.50 -2.58
N VAL A 425 -3.13 -1.85 -2.64
CA VAL A 425 -3.96 -1.66 -3.84
C VAL A 425 -4.09 -0.18 -4.18
N LEU A 426 -4.37 0.69 -3.20
CA LEU A 426 -4.43 2.14 -3.40
C LEU A 426 -3.10 2.69 -3.92
N TYR A 427 -1.97 2.26 -3.36
CA TYR A 427 -0.64 2.67 -3.80
C TYR A 427 -0.38 2.25 -5.25
N ALA A 428 -0.66 0.99 -5.60
CA ALA A 428 -0.53 0.49 -6.97
C ALA A 428 -1.37 1.29 -7.97
N HIS A 429 -2.63 1.58 -7.60
CA HIS A 429 -3.55 2.37 -8.42
C HIS A 429 -3.05 3.80 -8.65
N HIS A 430 -2.64 4.51 -7.57
CA HIS A 430 -2.20 5.90 -7.67
C HIS A 430 -0.83 6.07 -8.33
N LYS A 431 0.05 5.07 -8.27
CA LYS A 431 1.31 5.02 -9.03
C LYS A 431 1.14 4.43 -10.44
N LYS A 432 -0.07 3.97 -10.81
CA LYS A 432 -0.38 3.31 -12.09
C LYS A 432 0.57 2.15 -12.39
N LEU A 433 0.85 1.31 -11.39
CA LEU A 433 1.74 0.17 -11.53
C LEU A 433 1.06 -0.95 -12.33
N ASP A 434 1.82 -1.60 -13.21
CA ASP A 434 1.35 -2.76 -13.97
C ASP A 434 1.49 -4.03 -13.12
N TYR A 435 0.36 -4.65 -12.78
CA TYR A 435 0.34 -5.88 -12.00
C TYR A 435 -0.75 -6.83 -12.49
N PHE A 436 -0.48 -8.12 -12.31
CA PHE A 436 -1.43 -9.18 -12.62
C PHE A 436 -2.34 -9.45 -11.43
N SER A 437 -3.65 -9.47 -11.65
CA SER A 437 -4.66 -9.49 -10.58
C SER A 437 -5.47 -10.78 -10.47
N THR A 438 -5.34 -11.72 -11.42
CA THR A 438 -6.10 -12.96 -11.34
C THR A 438 -5.56 -13.86 -10.23
N GLU A 439 -6.45 -14.58 -9.55
CA GLU A 439 -6.06 -15.57 -8.54
C GLU A 439 -5.69 -16.90 -9.22
N CYS A 440 -4.84 -17.68 -8.55
CA CYS A 440 -4.45 -18.99 -9.07
C CYS A 440 -5.65 -19.95 -9.16
N ILE A 441 -5.79 -20.63 -10.30
CA ILE A 441 -6.86 -21.60 -10.61
C ILE A 441 -7.00 -22.75 -9.59
N TYR A 442 -5.93 -23.01 -8.83
CA TYR A 442 -5.84 -24.08 -7.84
C TYR A 442 -5.99 -23.61 -6.39
N SER A 443 -6.09 -22.30 -6.16
CA SER A 443 -6.20 -21.68 -4.83
C SER A 443 -7.60 -21.70 -4.16
N PRO A 444 -8.76 -21.77 -4.87
CA PRO A 444 -10.07 -21.56 -4.24
C PRO A 444 -10.43 -22.53 -3.10
N GLU A 445 -9.89 -23.76 -3.10
CA GLU A 445 -10.19 -24.78 -2.08
C GLU A 445 -9.30 -24.66 -0.82
N ALA A 446 -8.56 -23.56 -0.64
CA ALA A 446 -7.66 -23.40 0.49
C ALA A 446 -8.37 -22.84 1.75
N PHE A 447 -8.15 -23.49 2.90
CA PHE A 447 -8.62 -23.10 4.25
C PHE A 447 -8.37 -21.63 4.63
N ARG A 448 -7.42 -20.97 3.98
CA ARG A 448 -7.08 -19.56 4.21
C ARG A 448 -8.24 -18.61 3.86
N GLY A 449 -9.17 -19.02 2.98
CA GLY A 449 -10.35 -18.22 2.61
C GLY A 449 -11.26 -17.87 3.79
N SER A 450 -11.52 -18.81 4.70
CA SER A 450 -12.37 -18.62 5.88
C SER A 450 -11.79 -17.58 6.85
N ALA A 451 -10.48 -17.69 7.14
CA ALA A 451 -9.78 -16.73 8.00
C ALA A 451 -9.77 -15.32 7.39
N ARG A 452 -9.58 -15.22 6.06
CA ARG A 452 -9.64 -13.96 5.32
C ARG A 452 -11.01 -13.29 5.45
N THR A 453 -12.10 -14.02 5.27
CA THR A 453 -13.46 -13.48 5.41
C THR A 453 -13.70 -12.95 6.82
N LEU A 454 -13.34 -13.72 7.85
CA LEU A 454 -13.47 -13.30 9.24
C LEU A 454 -12.68 -12.01 9.54
N ILE A 455 -11.44 -11.91 9.07
CA ILE A 455 -10.61 -10.71 9.28
C ILE A 455 -11.22 -9.49 8.57
N LYS A 456 -11.74 -9.67 7.35
CA LYS A 456 -12.44 -8.60 6.62
C LYS A 456 -13.69 -8.11 7.37
N ASP A 457 -14.43 -9.00 8.00
CA ASP A 457 -15.60 -8.62 8.80
C ASP A 457 -15.22 -7.89 10.09
N LEU A 458 -14.13 -8.30 10.74
CA LEU A 458 -13.56 -7.58 11.89
C LEU A 458 -13.07 -6.18 11.50
N GLU A 459 -12.42 -6.06 10.34
CA GLU A 459 -11.94 -4.78 9.81
C GLU A 459 -13.09 -3.79 9.53
N LYS A 460 -14.24 -4.27 9.04
CA LYS A 460 -15.43 -3.44 8.81
C LYS A 460 -15.92 -2.78 10.10
N ILE A 461 -15.87 -3.50 11.22
CA ILE A 461 -16.31 -3.01 12.53
C ILE A 461 -15.24 -2.09 13.14
N ARG A 462 -13.99 -2.55 13.15
CA ARG A 462 -12.85 -1.83 13.74
C ARG A 462 -11.66 -1.90 12.78
N PRO A 463 -11.27 -0.79 12.14
CA PRO A 463 -10.22 -0.83 11.13
C PRO A 463 -8.83 -1.22 11.65
N SER A 464 -8.54 -0.99 12.94
CA SER A 464 -7.27 -1.39 13.54
C SER A 464 -7.15 -2.89 13.82
N SER A 465 -8.23 -3.68 13.63
CA SER A 465 -8.27 -5.10 14.03
C SER A 465 -7.14 -5.93 13.40
N ILE A 466 -6.75 -5.64 12.15
CA ILE A 466 -5.67 -6.36 11.47
C ILE A 466 -4.35 -6.19 12.24
N LEU A 467 -3.96 -4.95 12.55
CA LEU A 467 -2.75 -4.69 13.33
C LEU A 467 -2.86 -5.15 14.78
N ASP A 468 -4.04 -5.03 15.38
CA ASP A 468 -4.30 -5.52 16.74
C ASP A 468 -4.08 -7.05 16.80
N ILE A 469 -4.48 -7.81 15.77
CA ILE A 469 -4.22 -9.25 15.63
C ILE A 469 -2.73 -9.52 15.44
N VAL A 470 -2.04 -8.81 14.54
CA VAL A 470 -0.60 -8.97 14.32
C VAL A 470 0.18 -8.71 15.60
N LYS A 471 -0.14 -7.61 16.30
CA LYS A 471 0.48 -7.24 17.58
C LYS A 471 0.22 -8.29 18.65
N SER A 472 -1.01 -8.78 18.76
CA SER A 472 -1.36 -9.87 19.68
C SER A 472 -0.56 -11.14 19.35
N GLY A 473 -0.36 -11.44 18.06
CA GLY A 473 0.49 -12.54 17.61
C GLY A 473 1.95 -12.38 18.05
N GLU A 474 2.52 -11.18 17.92
CA GLU A 474 3.88 -10.88 18.38
C GLU A 474 4.04 -11.03 19.90
N ASP A 475 3.06 -10.52 20.66
CA ASP A 475 3.11 -10.59 22.12
C ASP A 475 2.94 -12.04 22.60
N MET A 476 2.05 -12.82 21.96
CA MET A 476 1.95 -14.26 22.20
C MET A 476 3.23 -15.01 21.81
N ALA A 477 3.87 -14.63 20.71
CA ALA A 477 5.13 -15.22 20.27
C ALA A 477 6.25 -15.01 21.30
N ALA A 478 6.30 -13.85 21.94
CA ALA A 478 7.26 -13.55 23.01
C ALA A 478 7.06 -14.42 24.27
N LEU A 479 5.85 -14.95 24.48
CA LEU A 479 5.53 -15.86 25.60
C LEU A 479 5.88 -17.32 25.30
N VAL A 480 6.17 -17.68 24.04
CA VAL A 480 6.51 -19.07 23.68
C VAL A 480 7.91 -19.41 24.21
N PRO A 481 8.07 -20.47 25.03
CA PRO A 481 9.37 -20.82 25.58
C PRO A 481 10.41 -21.10 24.49
N LEU A 482 11.62 -20.56 24.65
CA LEU A 482 12.73 -20.74 23.70
C LEU A 482 13.08 -22.21 23.44
N ALA A 483 12.83 -23.11 24.40
CA ALA A 483 13.04 -24.56 24.24
C ALA A 483 12.07 -25.20 23.22
N VAL A 484 10.96 -24.53 22.92
CA VAL A 484 9.93 -24.93 21.95
C VAL A 484 10.05 -24.10 20.66
N SER A 485 10.62 -22.90 20.74
CA SER A 485 10.84 -21.98 19.61
C SER A 485 12.18 -22.20 18.88
N SER A 486 13.21 -22.74 19.55
CA SER A 486 14.56 -22.86 18.98
C SER A 486 15.33 -24.09 19.45
N SER A 487 15.92 -24.79 18.49
CA SER A 487 16.95 -25.81 18.68
C SER A 487 18.34 -25.17 18.58
N GLY A 488 18.99 -24.90 19.72
CA GLY A 488 20.46 -24.75 19.79
C GLY A 488 21.02 -23.46 20.43
N LYS A 489 21.47 -23.62 21.69
CA LYS A 489 22.57 -22.95 22.44
C LYS A 489 22.89 -21.44 22.28
N LYS A 490 22.84 -20.75 23.43
CA LYS A 490 23.40 -19.41 23.74
C LYS A 490 24.91 -19.29 23.45
N CYS A 491 25.31 -18.15 22.88
CA CYS A 491 26.56 -17.46 23.22
C CYS A 491 26.21 -16.01 23.63
N GLY A 492 26.83 -15.53 24.70
CA GLY A 492 26.39 -14.33 25.44
C GLY A 492 26.80 -13.01 24.78
N GLY A 493 25.85 -12.06 24.81
CA GLY A 493 26.04 -10.65 24.52
C GLY A 493 24.70 -9.93 24.72
N THR A 494 24.67 -8.93 25.59
CA THR A 494 23.48 -8.11 25.88
C THR A 494 23.04 -7.34 24.63
N SER A 495 21.99 -7.81 23.97
CA SER A 495 21.09 -7.04 23.08
C SER A 495 19.86 -7.89 22.73
N ALA A 496 18.78 -7.23 22.30
CA ALA A 496 17.42 -7.75 22.19
C ALA A 496 17.32 -9.14 21.54
N ALA A 497 16.53 -10.03 22.17
CA ALA A 497 16.45 -11.44 21.85
C ALA A 497 15.89 -11.71 20.43
N THR A 498 16.77 -12.10 19.52
CA THR A 498 16.47 -12.62 18.19
C THR A 498 16.01 -14.08 18.32
N ALA A 499 14.79 -14.39 17.89
CA ALA A 499 14.26 -15.76 17.86
C ALA A 499 14.55 -16.40 16.49
N THR A 500 15.15 -17.60 16.51
CA THR A 500 15.51 -18.38 15.32
C THR A 500 14.29 -19.08 14.73
N ALA A 501 14.02 -18.96 13.43
CA ALA A 501 12.80 -19.49 12.81
C ALA A 501 13.07 -20.57 11.74
N GLU A 502 12.34 -21.69 11.81
CA GLU A 502 12.14 -22.61 10.68
C GLU A 502 10.79 -22.32 9.99
N ASP A 503 10.82 -21.96 8.71
CA ASP A 503 9.62 -21.59 7.96
C ASP A 503 8.76 -22.80 7.58
N ASP A 504 7.52 -22.88 8.09
CA ASP A 504 6.48 -23.82 7.64
C ASP A 504 5.18 -23.09 7.22
N GLU A 505 5.29 -21.82 6.82
CA GLU A 505 4.15 -20.91 6.57
C GLU A 505 3.41 -21.00 5.22
N SER A 506 3.92 -21.75 4.23
CA SER A 506 3.24 -21.95 2.94
C SER A 506 2.65 -23.35 2.76
N ALA A 507 2.83 -24.23 3.75
CA ALA A 507 2.38 -25.60 3.68
C ALA A 507 1.33 -25.85 4.76
N GLY A 508 0.05 -25.77 4.39
CA GLY A 508 -1.07 -26.31 5.18
C GLY A 508 -1.06 -27.84 5.32
N GLY A 509 0.13 -28.46 5.35
CA GLY A 509 0.34 -29.90 5.39
C GLY A 509 0.73 -30.38 6.78
N CYS A 510 -0.17 -31.18 7.37
CA CYS A 510 0.03 -32.01 8.55
C CYS A 510 1.40 -32.72 8.53
N GLY A 511 2.16 -32.57 9.61
CA GLY A 511 3.51 -33.14 9.71
C GLY A 511 4.07 -33.10 11.13
N SER A 512 3.25 -33.41 12.13
CA SER A 512 3.74 -33.76 13.47
C SER A 512 3.17 -35.12 13.84
N GLN A 513 4.05 -36.09 14.13
CA GLN A 513 3.70 -37.48 14.45
C GLN A 513 2.79 -37.64 15.69
N ASN A 514 2.48 -36.56 16.42
CA ASN A 514 1.62 -36.60 17.61
C ASN A 514 0.19 -36.06 17.40
N GLY A 515 -0.17 -35.59 16.20
CA GLY A 515 -1.54 -35.16 15.88
C GLY A 515 -2.24 -36.18 14.99
N ARG A 516 -2.86 -37.21 15.59
CA ARG A 516 -3.86 -38.03 14.86
C ARG A 516 -5.15 -37.23 14.77
N SER A 517 -5.31 -36.43 13.71
CA SER A 517 -6.63 -36.12 13.15
C SER A 517 -6.64 -36.54 11.69
N SER A 518 -7.74 -37.15 11.25
CA SER A 518 -7.96 -37.51 9.84
C SER A 518 -7.95 -36.23 9.02
N GLY A 519 -7.01 -36.13 8.07
CA GLY A 519 -6.72 -34.92 7.30
C GLY A 519 -7.80 -34.44 6.32
N GLY A 520 -9.08 -34.64 6.63
CA GLY A 520 -10.24 -34.19 5.84
C GLY A 520 -11.38 -33.60 6.66
N GLU A 521 -11.39 -33.73 7.99
CA GLU A 521 -12.55 -33.39 8.83
C GLU A 521 -12.90 -31.89 8.79
N MET A 522 -11.88 -31.03 8.74
CA MET A 522 -12.06 -29.57 8.66
C MET A 522 -12.54 -29.13 7.28
N ALA A 523 -12.04 -29.74 6.21
CA ALA A 523 -12.47 -29.43 4.84
C ALA A 523 -13.89 -29.94 4.56
N GLU A 524 -14.28 -31.07 5.17
CA GLU A 524 -15.66 -31.57 5.15
C GLU A 524 -16.61 -30.69 5.97
N MET A 525 -16.16 -30.22 7.13
CA MET A 525 -16.90 -29.25 7.93
C MET A 525 -17.10 -27.94 7.17
N GLU A 526 -16.09 -27.45 6.46
CA GLU A 526 -16.19 -26.23 5.64
C GLU A 526 -17.10 -26.40 4.43
N LYS A 527 -17.05 -27.55 3.74
CA LYS A 527 -17.99 -27.86 2.66
C LYS A 527 -19.43 -27.86 3.18
N LYS A 528 -19.66 -28.40 4.38
CA LYS A 528 -20.96 -28.34 5.05
C LYS A 528 -21.35 -26.91 5.42
N LEU A 529 -20.44 -26.11 5.99
CA LEU A 529 -20.72 -24.71 6.34
C LEU A 529 -21.03 -23.86 5.11
N ALA A 530 -20.33 -24.07 3.99
CA ALA A 530 -20.62 -23.38 2.73
C ALA A 530 -21.95 -23.84 2.10
N GLU A 531 -22.29 -25.13 2.23
CA GLU A 531 -23.60 -25.67 1.86
C GLU A 531 -24.72 -25.10 2.78
N ASP A 532 -24.43 -24.91 4.07
CA ASP A 532 -25.34 -24.35 5.08
C ASP A 532 -25.54 -22.83 4.90
N ASP A 533 -24.49 -22.08 4.55
CA ASP A 533 -24.56 -20.64 4.22
C ASP A 533 -25.32 -20.39 2.91
N ALA A 534 -25.18 -21.29 1.92
CA ALA A 534 -26.01 -21.29 0.71
C ALA A 534 -27.48 -21.65 1.01
N ALA A 535 -27.74 -22.22 2.18
CA ALA A 535 -29.05 -22.66 2.65
C ALA A 535 -29.52 -21.88 3.89
N GLN A 536 -29.49 -20.54 3.88
CA GLN A 536 -30.14 -19.76 4.95
C GLN A 536 -31.32 -18.90 4.49
N SER A 537 -32.50 -19.45 4.74
CA SER A 537 -33.60 -18.73 5.39
C SER A 537 -34.27 -19.65 6.40
N ARG A 538 -33.70 -19.79 7.60
CA ARG A 538 -34.37 -20.23 8.83
C ARG A 538 -33.38 -20.19 9.99
N GLU A 539 -33.53 -19.17 10.83
CA GLU A 539 -32.94 -19.12 12.15
C GLU A 539 -33.42 -20.34 12.94
N THR A 540 -32.50 -21.20 13.37
CA THR A 540 -32.77 -22.16 14.44
C THR A 540 -31.60 -22.15 15.41
N GLU A 541 -31.91 -21.86 16.68
CA GLU A 541 -30.96 -21.94 17.79
C GLU A 541 -30.37 -23.34 17.90
N ILE A 542 -29.05 -23.46 17.74
CA ILE A 542 -28.32 -24.69 18.02
C ILE A 542 -28.15 -24.81 19.54
N LYS A 543 -28.93 -25.69 20.17
CA LYS A 543 -28.62 -26.19 21.52
C LYS A 543 -27.47 -27.19 21.46
N LEU A 544 -26.32 -26.82 22.01
CA LEU A 544 -25.17 -27.71 22.16
C LEU A 544 -25.52 -28.90 23.08
N PRO A 545 -25.19 -30.15 22.71
CA PRO A 545 -25.33 -31.28 23.62
C PRO A 545 -24.30 -31.22 24.74
N VAL A 546 -24.73 -31.52 25.96
CA VAL A 546 -23.88 -31.62 27.15
C VAL A 546 -22.92 -32.81 27.00
N ALA A 547 -21.62 -32.54 27.06
CA ALA A 547 -20.58 -33.57 27.00
C ALA A 547 -20.67 -34.55 28.18
N PRO A 548 -20.44 -35.86 27.98
CA PRO A 548 -20.43 -36.82 29.08
C PRO A 548 -19.21 -36.58 30.00
N LYS A 549 -19.43 -36.71 31.31
CA LYS A 549 -18.41 -36.58 32.36
C LYS A 549 -17.23 -37.53 32.08
N ARG A 550 -16.05 -36.97 31.80
CA ARG A 550 -14.78 -37.72 31.77
C ARG A 550 -14.49 -38.29 33.16
N LYS A 551 -14.27 -39.60 33.22
CA LYS A 551 -13.65 -40.25 34.39
C LYS A 551 -12.24 -39.68 34.58
N SER A 552 -11.84 -39.54 35.83
CA SER A 552 -10.56 -39.00 36.27
C SER A 552 -9.38 -39.73 35.62
N ASP A 553 -8.70 -39.07 34.68
CA ASP A 553 -7.42 -39.54 34.17
C ASP A 553 -6.32 -39.23 35.20
N LYS A 554 -5.59 -40.28 35.58
CA LYS A 554 -4.37 -40.20 36.41
C LYS A 554 -3.40 -39.20 35.79
N ALA A 555 -2.76 -38.40 36.65
CA ALA A 555 -1.75 -37.41 36.29
C ALA A 555 -0.69 -38.01 35.35
N ASN A 556 -0.80 -37.67 34.06
CA ASN A 556 0.22 -37.97 33.07
C ASN A 556 1.31 -36.90 33.23
N ASN A 557 2.48 -37.34 33.69
CA ASN A 557 3.69 -36.54 33.74
C ASN A 557 3.93 -35.93 32.33
N PRO A 558 4.15 -34.61 32.18
CA PRO A 558 4.37 -34.01 30.86
C PRO A 558 5.61 -34.64 30.23
N LYS A 559 5.42 -35.41 29.15
CA LYS A 559 6.53 -35.91 28.33
C LYS A 559 7.31 -34.71 27.81
N ALA A 560 8.60 -34.64 28.15
CA ALA A 560 9.50 -33.62 27.66
C ALA A 560 9.43 -33.54 26.12
N ILE A 561 9.14 -32.35 25.61
CA ILE A 561 9.10 -32.05 24.18
C ILE A 561 10.53 -32.22 23.65
N LYS A 562 10.73 -33.20 22.75
CA LYS A 562 12.05 -33.48 22.17
C LYS A 562 12.45 -32.32 21.24
N SER A 563 13.57 -31.66 21.54
CA SER A 563 14.22 -30.68 20.68
C SER A 563 14.61 -31.32 19.34
N GLN A 564 14.22 -30.70 18.23
CA GLN A 564 14.55 -31.18 16.88
C GLN A 564 15.88 -30.56 16.42
N THR A 565 16.90 -31.38 16.18
CA THR A 565 18.20 -30.92 15.66
C THR A 565 18.17 -30.82 14.14
N MET A 566 18.61 -29.68 13.60
CA MET A 566 18.68 -29.44 12.16
C MET A 566 19.89 -30.11 11.50
N GLY A 567 19.66 -30.71 10.34
CA GLY A 567 20.69 -31.32 9.50
C GLY A 567 20.53 -30.99 8.02
N LYS A 568 21.35 -31.61 7.18
CA LYS A 568 21.24 -31.54 5.72
C LYS A 568 20.54 -32.80 5.20
N CYS A 569 19.68 -32.63 4.21
CA CYS A 569 19.02 -33.73 3.53
C CYS A 569 20.06 -34.57 2.78
N GLU A 570 20.06 -35.88 3.00
CA GLU A 570 21.00 -36.81 2.36
C GLU A 570 20.88 -36.85 0.83
N ARG A 571 19.75 -36.41 0.26
CA ARG A 571 19.51 -36.46 -1.19
C ARG A 571 19.83 -35.18 -1.95
N CYS A 572 19.40 -34.05 -1.42
CA CYS A 572 19.52 -32.77 -2.13
C CYS A 572 20.39 -31.76 -1.39
N GLY A 573 20.95 -32.12 -0.24
CA GLY A 573 21.74 -31.21 0.61
C GLY A 573 20.95 -30.07 1.26
N TYR A 574 19.67 -29.90 0.91
CA TYR A 574 18.81 -28.85 1.47
C TYR A 574 18.54 -29.10 2.95
N ILE A 575 18.29 -28.03 3.69
CA ILE A 575 18.10 -28.11 5.12
C ILE A 575 16.85 -28.90 5.54
N SER A 576 16.98 -29.71 6.58
CA SER A 576 15.89 -30.55 7.06
C SER A 576 16.10 -30.99 8.51
N SER A 577 15.02 -31.03 9.30
CA SER A 577 15.00 -31.64 10.63
C SER A 577 14.97 -33.18 10.58
N GLN A 578 14.70 -33.74 9.39
CA GLN A 578 14.70 -35.17 9.10
C GLN A 578 15.81 -35.53 8.10
N LYS A 579 16.18 -36.81 8.01
CA LYS A 579 17.19 -37.30 7.04
C LYS A 579 16.86 -36.92 5.58
N ILE A 580 15.58 -36.92 5.24
CA ILE A 580 15.06 -36.53 3.92
C ILE A 580 14.16 -35.30 4.10
N CYS A 581 14.37 -34.26 3.29
CA CYS A 581 13.55 -33.04 3.38
C CYS A 581 12.13 -33.28 2.85
N LYS A 582 11.17 -32.44 3.30
CA LYS A 582 9.76 -32.54 2.91
C LYS A 582 9.57 -32.52 1.39
N ALA A 583 10.32 -31.69 0.66
CA ALA A 583 10.25 -31.67 -0.80
C ALA A 583 10.70 -32.99 -1.43
N CYS A 584 11.81 -33.59 -0.98
CA CYS A 584 12.26 -34.90 -1.47
C CYS A 584 11.26 -36.01 -1.14
N MET A 585 10.63 -35.97 0.04
CA MET A 585 9.57 -36.91 0.39
C MET A 585 8.34 -36.77 -0.51
N LEU A 586 7.93 -35.54 -0.81
CA LEU A 586 6.82 -35.25 -1.70
C LEU A 586 7.14 -35.68 -3.14
N LEU A 587 8.37 -35.43 -3.62
CA LEU A 587 8.84 -35.87 -4.93
C LEU A 587 8.88 -37.39 -5.06
N ASP A 588 9.28 -38.10 -3.99
CA ASP A 588 9.19 -39.56 -3.96
C ASP A 588 7.75 -40.07 -4.10
N GLY A 589 6.80 -39.41 -3.43
CA GLY A 589 5.39 -39.72 -3.56
C GLY A 589 4.91 -39.57 -5.01
N LEU A 590 5.31 -38.48 -5.68
CA LEU A 590 4.97 -38.22 -7.08
C LEU A 590 5.62 -39.25 -8.02
N ASN A 591 6.91 -39.50 -7.87
CA ASN A 591 7.65 -40.42 -8.74
C ASN A 591 7.21 -41.89 -8.58
N LYS A 592 6.77 -42.30 -7.39
CA LYS A 592 6.21 -43.65 -7.16
C LYS A 592 4.87 -43.86 -7.84
N ASN A 593 4.06 -42.81 -7.92
CA ASN A 593 2.73 -42.87 -8.51
C ASN A 593 2.73 -42.54 -10.01
N ARG A 594 3.88 -42.14 -10.57
CA ARG A 594 4.03 -41.93 -12.01
C ARG A 594 3.66 -43.22 -12.74
N PRO A 595 2.69 -43.21 -13.66
CA PRO A 595 2.34 -44.41 -14.41
C PRO A 595 3.57 -44.90 -15.16
N LYS A 596 4.05 -46.10 -14.83
CA LYS A 596 5.09 -46.78 -15.62
C LYS A 596 4.46 -47.18 -16.95
N THR A 597 4.47 -46.28 -17.94
CA THR A 597 4.36 -46.69 -19.33
C THR A 597 5.61 -47.49 -19.64
N ALA A 598 5.51 -48.82 -19.55
CA ALA A 598 6.55 -49.71 -20.04
C ALA A 598 6.77 -49.41 -21.52
N ILE A 599 7.92 -48.82 -21.84
CA ILE A 599 9.01 -49.39 -22.63
C ILE A 599 10.27 -48.67 -22.12
N GLU A 600 10.87 -49.19 -21.05
CA GLU A 600 12.29 -48.99 -20.79
C GLU A 600 13.02 -50.04 -21.63
N VAL A 601 13.56 -49.65 -22.78
CA VAL A 601 14.68 -50.40 -23.37
C VAL A 601 15.85 -50.14 -22.43
N GLY A 602 16.19 -51.15 -21.63
CA GLY A 602 17.26 -51.08 -20.66
C GLY A 602 18.56 -50.68 -21.34
N VAL A 603 19.12 -49.55 -20.91
CA VAL A 603 20.55 -49.31 -20.98
C VAL A 603 20.95 -48.93 -19.57
N GLY A 604 21.50 -49.93 -18.87
CA GLY A 604 22.21 -49.73 -17.62
C GLY A 604 23.41 -48.83 -17.89
N ILE A 605 23.64 -47.93 -16.95
CA ILE A 605 24.80 -47.05 -16.88
C ILE A 605 26.03 -47.92 -16.61
N GLU A 606 26.87 -48.14 -17.61
CA GLU A 606 28.32 -48.29 -17.46
C GLU A 606 29.01 -47.58 -18.65
N ASP A 607 30.06 -46.82 -18.33
CA ASP A 607 31.11 -46.26 -19.20
C ASP A 607 30.92 -44.88 -19.87
N GLU A 608 31.32 -43.85 -19.11
CA GLU A 608 31.56 -42.46 -19.52
C GLU A 608 32.78 -42.24 -20.46
N GLU A 609 33.42 -43.27 -21.01
CA GLU A 609 34.63 -43.10 -21.87
C GLU A 609 34.40 -43.21 -23.39
N SER A 610 33.21 -43.62 -23.87
CA SER A 610 33.00 -43.92 -25.31
C SER A 610 32.58 -42.72 -26.18
N SER A 611 32.13 -41.60 -25.61
CA SER A 611 31.66 -40.44 -26.40
C SER A 611 32.79 -39.68 -27.11
N SER A 612 34.04 -39.79 -26.63
CA SER A 612 35.18 -39.14 -27.28
C SER A 612 35.67 -39.90 -28.53
N THR A 613 35.40 -41.21 -28.61
CA THR A 613 35.83 -42.08 -29.72
C THR A 613 34.85 -42.06 -30.89
N LEU A 614 33.54 -41.92 -30.60
CA LEU A 614 32.48 -41.83 -31.61
C LEU A 614 32.53 -40.53 -32.43
N MET A 615 32.78 -39.38 -31.80
CA MET A 615 33.01 -38.11 -32.49
C MET A 615 34.21 -38.18 -33.45
N ARG A 616 35.31 -38.81 -33.02
CA ARG A 616 36.52 -39.01 -33.85
C ARG A 616 36.33 -40.00 -35.00
N GLN A 617 35.42 -40.96 -34.86
CA GLN A 617 35.07 -41.90 -35.94
C GLN A 617 34.11 -41.28 -36.96
N MET A 618 33.22 -40.38 -36.53
CA MET A 618 32.32 -39.65 -37.43
C MET A 618 33.06 -38.60 -38.28
N GLU A 619 34.07 -37.91 -37.74
CA GLU A 619 34.94 -37.02 -38.53
C GLU A 619 35.77 -37.77 -39.58
N ARG A 620 36.21 -39.01 -39.29
CA ARG A 620 36.94 -39.84 -40.27
C ARG A 620 36.05 -40.40 -41.38
N ALA A 621 34.76 -40.63 -41.12
CA ALA A 621 33.82 -41.14 -42.13
C ALA A 621 33.35 -40.05 -43.11
N GLN A 622 33.37 -38.77 -42.71
CA GLN A 622 33.00 -37.64 -43.58
C GLN A 622 34.12 -37.22 -44.54
N LEU A 623 35.36 -37.66 -44.33
CA LEU A 623 36.51 -37.35 -45.20
C LEU A 623 36.77 -38.38 -46.32
N THR A 624 35.98 -39.46 -46.41
CA THR A 624 36.15 -40.53 -47.42
C THR A 624 35.03 -40.62 -48.45
N THR A 625 34.12 -39.64 -48.48
CA THR A 625 33.16 -39.45 -49.58
C THR A 625 33.31 -38.03 -50.11
N GLY A 626 34.31 -37.86 -50.97
CA GLY A 626 34.68 -36.65 -51.67
C GLY A 626 35.88 -36.91 -52.56
#